data_AF-A0A8H7T6E9-F1
#
_entry.id   AF-A0A8H7T6E9-F1
#
_cell.length_a   1.000
_cell.length_b   1.000
_cell.length_c   1.000
_cell.angle_alpha   90.00
_cell.angle_beta   90.00
_cell.angle_gamma   90.00
#
_symmetry.space_group_name_H-M   'P 1'
#
loop_
_entity.id
_entity.type
_entity.pdbx_description
1 polymer ?
#
loop_
_entity_poly.entity_id
_entity_poly.type
_entity_poly.pdbx_seq_one_letter_code
_entity_poly.pdbx_strand_id
1 'polypeptide(L)'
;MSKQVYTASLDRKPTVFHHHCTDQLQIFGIIIDAVCRVGDIGKGGYNSLSRVQQMETLNTWKDLIDSSTGFASPYSASSSEDILWRTTLGDVFLGEGKRSSAYNVGHEQGESSIRRIRDDDRPIWEHWWAGRNGRIELEDTPPGIEVPEVRNIGSSVTRASTGRRLFVTRRGYIGLCPSSGKVGDVVAVLLGGSTPFILSAISKGERRLGEGDSEIQGQNAFVLIGDCYVHGWMDGEALRGEGTDAALGVDNIFLE
;
A
#
# COMPACT_ATOMS: atom_id res chain seq x y z
N MET A 1 15.73 -10.97 -11.00
CA MET A 1 14.43 -10.28 -11.11
C MET A 1 13.83 -10.27 -9.71
N SER A 2 13.32 -9.15 -9.21
CA SER A 2 12.59 -9.18 -7.93
C SER A 2 11.35 -10.06 -8.10
N LYS A 3 11.05 -10.89 -7.10
CA LYS A 3 9.85 -11.71 -7.12
C LYS A 3 8.64 -10.79 -6.99
N GLN A 4 7.82 -10.71 -8.04
CA GLN A 4 6.55 -9.98 -8.01
C GLN A 4 5.60 -10.69 -7.03
N VAL A 5 5.07 -9.95 -6.07
CA VAL A 5 4.20 -10.48 -5.00
C VAL A 5 2.73 -10.09 -5.13
N TYR A 6 2.44 -9.08 -5.96
CA TYR A 6 1.09 -8.59 -6.23
C TYR A 6 0.81 -8.64 -7.73
N THR A 7 -0.47 -8.75 -8.07
CA THR A 7 -0.92 -8.84 -9.46
C THR A 7 -2.16 -7.98 -9.71
N ALA A 8 -2.12 -6.71 -9.30
CA ALA A 8 -3.29 -5.82 -9.33
C ALA A 8 -3.90 -5.65 -10.72
N SER A 9 -3.09 -5.63 -11.80
CA SER A 9 -3.59 -5.54 -13.18
C SER A 9 -3.75 -6.90 -13.89
N LEU A 10 -3.68 -8.03 -13.15
CA LEU A 10 -3.72 -9.39 -13.73
C LEU A 10 -2.68 -9.62 -14.83
N ASP A 11 -1.48 -9.04 -14.66
CA ASP A 11 -0.37 -9.05 -15.61
C ASP A 11 -0.74 -8.56 -17.03
N ARG A 12 -1.82 -7.77 -17.15
CA ARG A 12 -2.19 -7.12 -18.40
C ARG A 12 -1.05 -6.20 -18.83
N LYS A 13 -0.74 -6.19 -20.12
CA LYS A 13 0.33 -5.33 -20.64
C LYS A 13 -0.09 -3.85 -20.61
N PRO A 14 0.84 -2.94 -20.31
CA PRO A 14 0.55 -1.51 -20.39
C PRO A 14 0.29 -1.12 -21.84
N THR A 15 -0.68 -0.24 -22.05
CA THR A 15 -0.86 0.49 -23.31
C THR A 15 -0.72 1.97 -22.99
N VAL A 16 0.31 2.60 -23.55
CA VAL A 16 0.73 3.96 -23.18
C VAL A 16 0.96 4.78 -24.44
N PHE A 17 0.40 5.99 -24.49
CA PHE A 17 0.59 6.95 -25.58
C PHE A 17 1.13 8.26 -25.00
N HIS A 18 2.15 8.85 -25.62
CA HIS A 18 2.65 10.18 -25.25
C HIS A 18 2.11 11.21 -26.24
N HIS A 19 1.34 12.16 -25.73
CA HIS A 19 0.80 13.28 -26.49
C HIS A 19 1.81 14.42 -26.48
N HIS A 20 2.75 14.41 -27.44
CA HIS A 20 3.88 15.35 -27.48
C HIS A 20 3.49 16.83 -27.53
N CYS A 21 2.29 17.18 -28.02
CA CYS A 21 1.82 18.56 -28.08
C CYS A 21 1.41 19.11 -26.71
N THR A 22 0.87 18.25 -25.83
CA THR A 22 0.42 18.62 -24.48
C THR A 22 1.34 18.11 -23.38
N ASP A 23 2.40 17.38 -23.75
CA ASP A 23 3.31 16.66 -22.86
C ASP A 23 2.59 15.74 -21.86
N GLN A 24 1.47 15.14 -22.28
CA GLN A 24 0.65 14.26 -21.46
C GLN A 24 0.87 12.79 -21.79
N LEU A 25 0.86 11.94 -20.76
CA LEU A 25 0.90 10.49 -20.90
C LEU A 25 -0.52 9.92 -20.78
N GLN A 26 -1.05 9.34 -21.84
CA GLN A 26 -2.28 8.55 -21.78
C GLN A 26 -1.94 7.10 -21.44
N ILE A 27 -2.56 6.59 -20.38
CA ILE A 27 -2.45 5.21 -19.94
C ILE A 27 -3.84 4.60 -19.73
N PHE A 28 -3.99 3.33 -20.06
CA PHE A 28 -5.22 2.59 -19.83
C PHE A 28 -5.26 2.09 -18.39
N GLY A 29 -6.40 2.23 -17.73
CA GLY A 29 -6.57 1.77 -16.36
C GLY A 29 -8.03 1.81 -15.91
N ILE A 30 -8.27 1.55 -14.65
CA ILE A 30 -9.59 1.70 -14.01
C ILE A 30 -9.45 2.63 -12.81
N ILE A 31 -10.33 3.63 -12.71
CA ILE A 31 -10.47 4.43 -11.48
C ILE A 31 -11.43 3.68 -10.56
N ILE A 32 -10.90 3.22 -9.43
CA ILE A 32 -11.58 2.28 -8.54
C ILE A 32 -12.47 3.01 -7.56
N ASP A 33 -11.91 3.97 -6.81
CA ASP A 33 -12.57 4.70 -5.72
C ASP A 33 -11.81 6.00 -5.42
N ALA A 34 -12.31 6.81 -4.49
CA ALA A 34 -11.65 8.03 -4.02
C ALA A 34 -11.31 7.96 -2.52
N VAL A 35 -10.18 8.57 -2.15
CA VAL A 35 -9.74 8.75 -0.77
C VAL A 35 -10.66 9.74 -0.06
N CYS A 36 -11.24 9.33 1.08
CA CYS A 36 -12.13 10.17 1.89
C CYS A 36 -11.55 10.52 3.27
N ARG A 37 -10.64 9.72 3.81
CA ARG A 37 -9.92 9.97 5.06
C ARG A 37 -8.46 9.58 4.93
N VAL A 38 -7.60 10.24 5.71
CA VAL A 38 -6.16 9.96 5.76
C VAL A 38 -5.66 10.02 7.20
N GLY A 39 -4.71 9.15 7.54
CA GLY A 39 -4.03 9.12 8.84
C GLY A 39 -2.70 9.87 8.82
N ASP A 40 -1.98 9.81 9.92
CA ASP A 40 -0.65 10.41 10.05
C ASP A 40 0.37 9.73 9.14
N ILE A 41 1.46 10.45 8.83
CA ILE A 41 2.57 9.92 8.04
C ILE A 41 3.40 8.99 8.92
N GLY A 42 3.56 7.76 8.47
CA GLY A 42 4.40 6.74 9.06
C GLY A 42 5.84 7.21 9.17
N LYS A 43 6.28 7.42 10.41
CA LYS A 43 7.68 7.70 10.75
C LYS A 43 8.44 6.38 10.81
N GLY A 44 9.68 6.41 10.34
CA GLY A 44 10.53 5.23 10.28
C GLY A 44 11.97 5.53 10.65
N GLY A 45 12.69 4.48 11.05
CA GLY A 45 14.10 4.54 11.43
C GLY A 45 14.48 3.34 12.29
N TYR A 46 15.79 3.14 12.49
CA TYR A 46 16.32 2.00 13.25
C TYR A 46 16.66 2.33 14.71
N ASN A 47 16.61 3.61 15.10
CA ASN A 47 16.93 4.08 16.45
C ASN A 47 15.72 3.98 17.41
N SER A 48 15.96 4.07 18.72
CA SER A 48 14.91 3.90 19.73
C SER A 48 13.77 4.91 19.58
N LEU A 49 14.09 6.20 19.37
CA LEU A 49 13.10 7.26 19.18
C LEU A 49 12.21 7.01 17.97
N SER A 50 12.79 6.56 16.85
CA SER A 50 12.04 6.24 15.64
C SER A 50 11.09 5.05 15.83
N ARG A 51 11.41 4.09 16.72
CA ARG A 51 10.50 2.98 17.05
C ARG A 51 9.31 3.44 17.88
N VAL A 52 9.52 4.35 18.82
CA VAL A 52 8.41 4.94 19.61
C VAL A 52 7.48 5.72 18.69
N GLN A 53 8.04 6.60 17.85
CA GLN A 53 7.27 7.39 16.87
C GLN A 53 6.53 6.53 15.84
N GLN A 54 7.14 5.41 15.42
CA GLN A 54 6.48 4.44 14.57
C GLN A 54 5.26 3.86 15.27
N MET A 55 5.39 3.41 16.52
CA MET A 55 4.26 2.85 17.28
C MET A 55 3.17 3.86 17.57
N GLU A 56 3.50 5.12 17.88
CA GLU A 56 2.53 6.21 17.99
C GLU A 56 1.69 6.31 16.71
N THR A 57 2.35 6.30 15.55
CA THR A 57 1.67 6.40 14.25
C THR A 57 0.83 5.16 13.95
N LEU A 58 1.33 3.95 14.23
CA LEU A 58 0.57 2.72 14.00
C LEU A 58 -0.66 2.62 14.91
N ASN A 59 -0.59 3.17 16.14
CA ASN A 59 -1.74 3.27 17.02
C ASN A 59 -2.77 4.28 16.49
N THR A 60 -2.37 5.45 15.96
CA THR A 60 -3.34 6.36 15.32
C THR A 60 -3.98 5.75 14.07
N TRP A 61 -3.23 4.91 13.35
CA TRP A 61 -3.78 4.13 12.23
C TRP A 61 -4.80 3.10 12.71
N LYS A 62 -4.53 2.40 13.82
CA LYS A 62 -5.50 1.49 14.44
C LYS A 62 -6.81 2.21 14.78
N ASP A 63 -6.74 3.37 15.42
CA ASP A 63 -7.93 4.17 15.77
C ASP A 63 -8.71 4.62 14.52
N LEU A 64 -8.00 4.97 13.45
CA LEU A 64 -8.60 5.30 12.16
C LEU A 64 -9.31 4.10 11.54
N ILE A 65 -8.74 2.89 11.61
CA ILE A 65 -9.38 1.65 11.14
C ILE A 65 -10.61 1.33 11.99
N ASP A 66 -10.50 1.38 13.31
CA ASP A 66 -11.60 1.10 14.25
C ASP A 66 -12.77 2.07 14.02
N SER A 67 -12.49 3.34 13.75
CA SER A 67 -13.53 4.34 13.43
C SER A 67 -14.01 4.32 11.97
N SER A 68 -13.49 3.42 11.12
CA SER A 68 -13.88 3.28 9.70
C SER A 68 -14.54 1.95 9.38
N THR A 69 -14.44 0.97 10.28
CA THR A 69 -14.98 -0.37 10.11
C THR A 69 -16.35 -0.45 10.78
N GLY A 70 -17.38 -0.76 9.99
CA GLY A 70 -18.77 -0.89 10.43
C GLY A 70 -19.52 -1.85 9.53
N PHE A 71 -20.84 -2.01 9.74
CA PHE A 71 -21.65 -3.02 9.04
C PHE A 71 -21.65 -2.90 7.50
N ALA A 72 -21.39 -1.71 6.97
CA ALA A 72 -21.29 -1.43 5.53
C ALA A 72 -19.85 -1.50 4.98
N SER A 73 -18.87 -1.90 5.80
CA SER A 73 -17.49 -2.04 5.37
C SER A 73 -17.32 -3.29 4.50
N PRO A 74 -16.43 -3.25 3.48
CA PRO A 74 -16.06 -4.44 2.70
C PRO A 74 -15.42 -5.53 3.58
N TYR A 75 -15.02 -5.17 4.81
CA TYR A 75 -14.41 -6.07 5.79
C TYR A 75 -15.39 -6.50 6.89
N SER A 76 -16.71 -6.50 6.63
CA SER A 76 -17.72 -6.81 7.66
C SER A 76 -17.56 -8.17 8.35
N ALA A 77 -16.87 -9.13 7.73
CA ALA A 77 -16.53 -10.43 8.30
C ALA A 77 -15.17 -10.46 9.03
N SER A 78 -14.39 -9.38 8.97
CA SER A 78 -13.03 -9.29 9.51
C SER A 78 -12.99 -8.37 10.72
N SER A 79 -12.09 -8.67 11.67
CA SER A 79 -11.81 -7.74 12.76
C SER A 79 -10.98 -6.55 12.27
N SER A 80 -11.01 -5.43 12.99
CA SER A 80 -10.07 -4.33 12.74
C SER A 80 -8.61 -4.76 12.86
N GLU A 81 -8.33 -5.73 13.73
CA GLU A 81 -6.99 -6.29 13.87
C GLU A 81 -6.55 -7.01 12.60
N ASP A 82 -7.46 -7.79 11.96
CA ASP A 82 -7.21 -8.46 10.67
C ASP A 82 -6.77 -7.47 9.59
N ILE A 83 -7.43 -6.33 9.54
CA ILE A 83 -7.11 -5.28 8.57
C ILE A 83 -5.79 -4.61 8.95
N LEU A 84 -5.56 -4.35 10.24
CA LEU A 84 -4.37 -3.67 10.73
C LEU A 84 -3.10 -4.47 10.44
N TRP A 85 -3.03 -5.76 10.77
CA TRP A 85 -1.78 -6.52 10.58
C TRP A 85 -1.44 -6.68 9.10
N ARG A 86 -2.43 -6.97 8.25
CA ARG A 86 -2.23 -7.02 6.80
C ARG A 86 -1.81 -5.68 6.24
N THR A 87 -2.46 -4.59 6.65
CA THR A 87 -2.15 -3.25 6.15
C THR A 87 -0.78 -2.77 6.61
N THR A 88 -0.43 -2.95 7.87
CA THR A 88 0.87 -2.51 8.43
C THR A 88 2.05 -3.28 7.85
N LEU A 89 1.84 -4.49 7.33
CA LEU A 89 2.84 -5.26 6.59
C LEU A 89 2.79 -5.02 5.07
N GLY A 90 1.81 -4.27 4.57
CA GLY A 90 1.47 -4.27 3.14
C GLY A 90 1.18 -5.68 2.62
N ASP A 91 0.80 -6.61 3.49
CA ASP A 91 0.53 -8.01 3.15
C ASP A 91 1.76 -8.71 2.51
N VAL A 92 2.97 -8.32 2.95
CA VAL A 92 4.27 -8.85 2.54
C VAL A 92 5.17 -9.12 3.75
N PHE A 93 5.83 -10.28 3.73
CA PHE A 93 6.84 -10.70 4.68
C PHE A 93 8.23 -10.60 4.04
N LEU A 94 9.17 -9.98 4.75
CA LEU A 94 10.57 -9.88 4.38
C LEU A 94 11.40 -10.88 5.19
N GLY A 95 11.70 -12.04 4.59
CA GLY A 95 12.74 -12.91 5.14
C GLY A 95 14.11 -12.32 4.85
N GLU A 96 14.85 -11.91 5.87
CA GLU A 96 16.29 -11.70 5.70
C GLU A 96 16.95 -13.08 5.52
N GLY A 97 17.67 -13.28 4.41
CA GLY A 97 18.50 -14.47 4.23
C GLY A 97 19.48 -14.60 5.39
N LYS A 98 19.92 -15.83 5.71
CA LYS A 98 20.91 -16.09 6.77
C LYS A 98 22.08 -15.12 6.58
N ARG A 99 22.26 -14.17 7.51
CA ARG A 99 23.52 -13.41 7.59
C ARG A 99 24.61 -14.45 7.79
N SER A 100 25.45 -14.69 6.79
CA SER A 100 26.70 -15.40 7.01
C SER A 100 27.41 -14.67 8.16
N SER A 101 27.75 -15.42 9.20
CA SER A 101 28.56 -14.96 10.33
C SER A 101 29.70 -14.06 9.84
N ALA A 102 30.01 -13.01 10.60
CA ALA A 102 30.90 -11.89 10.26
C ALA A 102 32.38 -12.25 9.94
N TYR A 103 32.67 -13.50 9.64
CA TYR A 103 33.99 -14.03 9.28
C TYR A 103 34.10 -14.54 7.83
N ASN A 104 33.00 -14.59 7.08
CA ASN A 104 33.06 -14.97 5.67
C ASN A 104 33.03 -13.74 4.77
N VAL A 105 34.22 -13.27 4.38
CA VAL A 105 34.43 -12.37 3.25
C VAL A 105 34.20 -13.19 1.98
N GLY A 106 32.93 -13.37 1.65
CA GLY A 106 32.44 -14.01 0.44
C GLY A 106 31.03 -13.51 0.20
N HIS A 107 30.86 -12.65 -0.80
CA HIS A 107 29.58 -12.09 -1.21
C HIS A 107 28.68 -13.18 -1.81
N GLU A 108 28.12 -14.06 -0.99
CA GLU A 108 26.87 -14.73 -1.31
C GLU A 108 25.77 -13.91 -0.65
N GLN A 109 25.21 -12.97 -1.41
CA GLN A 109 23.98 -12.28 -1.03
C GLN A 109 22.88 -13.34 -0.89
N GLY A 110 22.68 -13.87 0.32
CA GLY A 110 21.56 -14.76 0.60
C GLY A 110 20.28 -14.05 0.16
N GLU A 111 19.56 -14.64 -0.80
CA GLU A 111 18.36 -14.04 -1.36
C GLU A 111 17.38 -13.69 -0.23
N SER A 112 17.07 -12.41 -0.06
CA SER A 112 15.98 -12.01 0.82
C SER A 112 14.70 -12.63 0.26
N SER A 113 14.09 -13.54 1.02
CA SER A 113 12.87 -14.22 0.61
C SER A 113 11.68 -13.28 0.88
N ILE A 114 11.31 -12.51 -0.14
CA ILE A 114 10.08 -11.70 -0.12
C ILE A 114 8.90 -12.62 -0.50
N ARG A 115 7.83 -12.61 0.30
CA ARG A 115 6.60 -13.38 0.03
C ARG A 115 5.36 -12.67 0.57
N ARG A 116 4.18 -13.12 0.13
CA ARG A 116 2.90 -12.78 0.79
C ARG A 116 2.91 -13.32 2.22
N ILE A 117 2.32 -12.57 3.15
CA ILE A 117 2.08 -13.05 4.52
C ILE A 117 1.05 -14.18 4.49
N ARG A 118 1.17 -15.09 5.44
CA ARG A 118 0.28 -16.23 5.65
C ARG A 118 -0.39 -16.07 7.00
N ASP A 119 -1.51 -16.76 7.21
CA ASP A 119 -2.22 -16.68 8.48
C ASP A 119 -1.36 -17.19 9.65
N ASP A 120 -0.45 -18.13 9.39
CA ASP A 120 0.54 -18.62 10.37
C ASP A 120 1.59 -17.57 10.77
N ASP A 121 1.72 -16.45 10.04
CA ASP A 121 2.58 -15.32 10.44
C ASP A 121 1.92 -14.42 11.50
N ARG A 122 0.59 -14.54 11.66
CA ARG A 122 -0.18 -13.67 12.55
C ARG A 122 0.30 -13.73 14.00
N PRO A 123 0.56 -14.91 14.62
CA PRO A 123 1.06 -14.96 16.00
C PRO A 123 2.41 -14.23 16.18
N ILE A 124 3.28 -14.25 15.16
CA ILE A 124 4.57 -13.55 15.17
C ILE A 124 4.34 -12.03 15.16
N TRP A 125 3.39 -11.56 14.35
CA TRP A 125 3.00 -10.15 14.34
C TRP A 125 2.34 -9.71 15.64
N GLU A 126 1.44 -10.52 16.21
CA GLU A 126 0.78 -10.23 17.48
C GLU A 126 1.81 -10.12 18.62
N HIS A 127 2.78 -11.03 18.66
CA HIS A 127 3.88 -10.98 19.63
C HIS A 127 4.73 -9.71 19.43
N TRP A 128 5.11 -9.38 18.18
CA TRP A 128 5.82 -8.14 17.87
C TRP A 128 5.03 -6.90 18.32
N TRP A 129 3.74 -6.84 18.01
CA TRP A 129 2.85 -5.72 18.34
C TRP A 129 2.69 -5.57 19.87
N ALA A 130 2.49 -6.67 20.58
CA ALA A 130 2.36 -6.69 22.03
C ALA A 130 3.65 -6.23 22.71
N GLY A 131 4.80 -6.78 22.31
CA GLY A 131 6.11 -6.38 22.85
C GLY A 131 6.43 -4.90 22.58
N ARG A 132 6.05 -4.38 21.41
CA ARG A 132 6.24 -2.96 21.08
C ARG A 132 5.33 -2.01 21.85
N ASN A 133 4.15 -2.47 22.25
CA ASN A 133 3.24 -1.74 23.12
C ASN A 133 3.53 -1.97 24.62
N GLY A 134 4.66 -2.60 24.98
CA GLY A 134 5.05 -2.85 26.36
C GLY A 134 4.15 -3.86 27.09
N ARG A 135 3.46 -4.73 26.36
CA ARG A 135 2.52 -5.71 26.92
C ARG A 135 3.16 -7.06 27.26
N ILE A 136 4.32 -7.37 26.67
CA ILE A 136 5.01 -8.66 26.78
C ILE A 136 6.54 -8.43 26.72
N GLU A 137 7.33 -9.14 27.53
CA GLU A 137 8.79 -9.10 27.45
C GLU A 137 9.34 -10.09 26.42
N LEU A 138 10.54 -9.86 25.88
CA LEU A 138 11.15 -10.76 24.87
C LEU A 138 11.37 -12.19 25.41
N GLU A 139 11.54 -12.33 26.72
CA GLU A 139 11.73 -13.61 27.41
C GLU A 139 10.44 -14.46 27.42
N ASP A 140 9.29 -13.84 27.17
CA ASP A 140 7.97 -14.48 27.09
C ASP A 140 7.63 -14.92 25.65
N THR A 141 8.61 -15.09 24.77
CA THR A 141 8.37 -15.54 23.39
C THR A 141 7.74 -16.95 23.41
N PRO A 142 6.53 -17.14 22.84
CA PRO A 142 5.87 -18.45 22.84
C PRO A 142 6.70 -19.53 22.12
N PRO A 143 6.60 -20.81 22.55
CA PRO A 143 7.20 -21.92 21.83
C PRO A 143 6.76 -21.93 20.35
N GLY A 144 7.73 -22.01 19.44
CA GLY A 144 7.48 -22.03 17.99
C GLY A 144 7.59 -20.67 17.28
N ILE A 145 7.80 -19.57 18.00
CA ILE A 145 8.15 -18.27 17.41
C ILE A 145 9.64 -18.03 17.56
N GLU A 146 10.35 -17.78 16.46
CA GLU A 146 11.78 -17.48 16.53
C GLU A 146 12.04 -15.97 16.56
N VAL A 147 13.00 -15.53 17.39
CA VAL A 147 13.42 -14.10 17.48
C VAL A 147 13.75 -13.46 16.12
N PRO A 148 14.44 -14.14 15.16
CA PRO A 148 14.66 -13.61 13.82
C PRO A 148 13.36 -13.28 13.07
N GLU A 149 12.28 -14.04 13.27
CA GLU A 149 10.99 -13.80 12.60
C GLU A 149 10.29 -12.57 13.16
N VAL A 150 10.32 -12.38 14.48
CA VAL A 150 9.83 -11.16 15.15
C VAL A 150 10.57 -9.91 14.62
N ARG A 151 11.88 -10.03 14.41
CA ARG A 151 12.70 -8.97 13.80
C ARG A 151 12.29 -8.72 12.35
N ASN A 152 12.05 -9.77 11.57
CA ASN A 152 11.62 -9.69 10.17
C ASN A 152 10.24 -9.02 10.05
N ILE A 153 9.30 -9.29 10.97
CA ILE A 153 8.03 -8.55 11.05
C ILE A 153 8.31 -7.05 11.26
N GLY A 154 9.14 -6.69 12.24
CA GLY A 154 9.48 -5.29 12.49
C GLY A 154 10.10 -4.58 11.27
N SER A 155 10.99 -5.27 10.55
CA SER A 155 11.55 -4.78 9.29
C SER A 155 10.48 -4.63 8.21
N SER A 156 9.56 -5.59 8.09
CA SER A 156 8.46 -5.57 7.11
C SER A 156 7.51 -4.41 7.38
N VAL A 157 7.09 -4.22 8.63
CA VAL A 157 6.28 -3.07 9.04
C VAL A 157 6.99 -1.75 8.73
N THR A 158 8.26 -1.65 9.09
CA THR A 158 9.06 -0.45 8.81
C THR A 158 9.12 -0.12 7.32
N ARG A 159 9.33 -1.12 6.45
CA ARG A 159 9.35 -0.88 5.00
C ARG A 159 7.98 -0.51 4.43
N ALA A 160 6.92 -1.15 4.91
CA ALA A 160 5.56 -0.87 4.45
C ALA A 160 5.04 0.49 4.92
N SER A 161 5.40 0.94 6.13
CA SER A 161 4.80 2.12 6.75
C SER A 161 5.60 3.42 6.55
N THR A 162 6.92 3.36 6.41
CA THR A 162 7.78 4.57 6.43
C THR A 162 7.54 5.45 5.20
N GLY A 163 7.27 6.74 5.42
CA GLY A 163 6.99 7.68 4.32
C GLY A 163 5.63 7.44 3.65
N ARG A 164 4.80 6.59 4.23
CA ARG A 164 3.44 6.27 3.79
C ARG A 164 2.44 6.81 4.79
N ARG A 165 1.17 6.90 4.42
CA ARG A 165 0.08 7.18 5.35
C ARG A 165 -1.08 6.23 5.10
N LEU A 166 -1.80 5.90 6.17
CA LEU A 166 -3.06 5.18 6.06
C LEU A 166 -4.08 6.07 5.33
N PHE A 167 -4.90 5.46 4.49
CA PHE A 167 -6.06 6.11 3.93
C PHE A 167 -7.27 5.19 3.94
N VAL A 168 -8.45 5.80 3.84
CA VAL A 168 -9.75 5.11 3.72
C VAL A 168 -10.43 5.64 2.48
N THR A 169 -11.00 4.76 1.66
CA THR A 169 -11.77 5.13 0.47
C THR A 169 -13.24 5.41 0.81
N ARG A 170 -13.99 6.00 -0.11
CA ARG A 170 -15.44 6.25 0.07
C ARG A 170 -16.22 4.96 0.31
N ARG A 171 -15.81 3.85 -0.27
CA ARG A 171 -16.41 2.53 -0.03
C ARG A 171 -15.85 1.81 1.20
N GLY A 172 -15.01 2.47 2.00
CA GLY A 172 -14.49 1.91 3.26
C GLY A 172 -13.33 0.94 3.11
N TYR A 173 -12.67 0.89 1.94
CA TYR A 173 -11.42 0.15 1.78
C TYR A 173 -10.27 0.88 2.46
N ILE A 174 -9.33 0.12 3.01
CA ILE A 174 -8.20 0.63 3.78
C ILE A 174 -6.91 0.34 3.03
N GLY A 175 -6.00 1.32 3.00
CA GLY A 175 -4.75 1.21 2.27
C GLY A 175 -3.63 2.11 2.79
N LEU A 176 -2.46 1.97 2.18
CA LEU A 176 -1.28 2.80 2.40
C LEU A 176 -0.87 3.51 1.11
N CYS A 177 -0.83 4.84 1.16
CA CYS A 177 -0.40 5.70 0.06
C CYS A 177 0.88 6.48 0.40
N PRO A 178 1.55 7.11 -0.58
CA PRO A 178 2.64 8.04 -0.32
C PRO A 178 2.22 9.14 0.65
N SER A 179 3.18 9.73 1.37
CA SER A 179 2.91 10.81 2.34
C SER A 179 2.21 12.04 1.74
N SER A 180 2.37 12.27 0.43
CA SER A 180 1.70 13.33 -0.34
C SER A 180 0.24 13.02 -0.69
N GLY A 181 -0.22 11.79 -0.49
CA GLY A 181 -1.62 11.41 -0.72
C GLY A 181 -2.57 12.17 0.21
N LYS A 182 -3.74 12.55 -0.31
CA LYS A 182 -4.71 13.40 0.37
C LYS A 182 -6.16 13.00 0.07
N VAL A 183 -7.08 13.53 0.87
CA VAL A 183 -8.52 13.41 0.62
C VAL A 183 -8.86 14.01 -0.73
N GLY A 184 -9.66 13.30 -1.52
CA GLY A 184 -10.05 13.68 -2.88
C GLY A 184 -9.20 13.05 -3.98
N ASP A 185 -8.01 12.51 -3.66
CA ASP A 185 -7.25 11.71 -4.61
C ASP A 185 -8.03 10.42 -4.97
N VAL A 186 -7.78 9.89 -6.15
CA VAL A 186 -8.41 8.65 -6.63
C VAL A 186 -7.44 7.48 -6.60
N VAL A 187 -7.96 6.30 -6.31
CA VAL A 187 -7.25 5.02 -6.41
C VAL A 187 -7.52 4.45 -7.79
N ALA A 188 -6.48 4.10 -8.52
CA ALA A 188 -6.59 3.50 -9.85
C ALA A 188 -5.71 2.25 -9.99
N VAL A 189 -6.14 1.27 -10.78
CA VAL A 189 -5.22 0.25 -11.32
C VAL A 189 -4.85 0.67 -12.74
N LEU A 190 -3.58 0.97 -12.96
CA LEU A 190 -3.03 1.22 -14.29
C LEU A 190 -2.61 -0.12 -14.91
N LEU A 191 -2.99 -0.38 -16.15
CA LEU A 191 -2.61 -1.62 -16.83
C LEU A 191 -1.08 -1.72 -16.94
N GLY A 192 -0.53 -2.91 -16.65
CA GLY A 192 0.91 -3.13 -16.53
C GLY A 192 1.46 -2.93 -15.12
N GLY A 193 0.69 -2.32 -14.21
CA GLY A 193 1.06 -2.17 -12.81
C GLY A 193 0.81 -3.44 -12.00
N SER A 194 1.72 -3.75 -11.07
CA SER A 194 1.53 -4.85 -10.11
C SER A 194 0.74 -4.44 -8.87
N THR A 195 0.56 -3.13 -8.65
CA THR A 195 -0.17 -2.54 -7.52
C THR A 195 -1.17 -1.48 -8.01
N PRO A 196 -2.14 -1.08 -7.18
CA PRO A 196 -2.89 0.16 -7.38
C PRO A 196 -2.01 1.40 -7.23
N PHE A 197 -2.52 2.55 -7.69
CA PHE A 197 -1.86 3.86 -7.67
C PHE A 197 -2.80 4.93 -7.13
N ILE A 198 -2.21 5.98 -6.55
CA ILE A 198 -2.90 7.22 -6.20
C ILE A 198 -2.69 8.25 -7.30
N LEU A 199 -3.79 8.83 -7.77
CA LEU A 199 -3.81 9.90 -8.76
C LEU A 199 -4.51 11.13 -8.15
N SER A 200 -3.90 12.30 -8.25
CA SER A 200 -4.52 13.57 -7.85
C SER A 200 -5.08 14.25 -9.09
N ALA A 201 -6.38 14.58 -9.08
CA ALA A 201 -6.97 15.35 -10.17
C ALA A 201 -6.33 16.74 -10.27
N ILE A 202 -6.12 17.22 -11.49
CA ILE A 202 -5.65 18.57 -11.78
C ILE A 202 -6.86 19.47 -11.97
N SER A 203 -6.93 20.58 -11.23
CA SER A 203 -8.05 21.50 -11.39
C SER A 203 -7.98 22.19 -12.77
N LYS A 204 -9.13 22.50 -13.36
CA LYS A 204 -9.19 23.09 -14.72
C LYS A 204 -8.38 24.39 -14.87
N GLY A 205 -8.12 25.11 -13.77
CA GLY A 205 -7.34 26.35 -13.75
C GLY A 205 -5.82 26.16 -13.55
N GLU A 206 -5.37 24.97 -13.18
CA GLU A 206 -3.94 24.63 -13.01
C GLU A 206 -3.35 24.01 -14.29
N ARG A 207 -4.18 23.70 -15.29
CA ARG A 207 -3.73 23.16 -16.56
C ARG A 207 -2.89 24.19 -17.32
N ARG A 208 -1.72 23.77 -17.79
CA ARG A 208 -0.92 24.52 -18.77
C ARG A 208 -1.62 24.40 -20.13
N LEU A 209 -2.65 25.21 -20.36
CA LEU A 209 -3.35 25.22 -21.64
C LEU A 209 -2.42 25.77 -22.74
N GLY A 210 -2.17 24.96 -23.75
CA GLY A 210 -1.58 25.38 -25.01
C GLY A 210 -2.66 25.88 -25.98
N GLU A 211 -2.30 26.78 -26.90
CA GLU A 211 -3.19 27.21 -27.99
C GLU A 211 -3.43 26.02 -28.95
N GLY A 212 -4.46 25.21 -28.68
CA GLY A 212 -4.82 24.02 -29.46
C GLY A 212 -5.74 23.01 -28.75
N ASP A 213 -5.91 23.13 -27.43
CA ASP A 213 -6.49 22.09 -26.55
C ASP A 213 -8.03 21.95 -26.59
N SER A 214 -8.67 22.13 -27.74
CA SER A 214 -10.14 22.10 -27.83
C SER A 214 -10.73 20.68 -27.66
N GLU A 215 -9.99 19.61 -27.98
CA GLU A 215 -10.48 18.22 -27.86
C GLU A 215 -10.27 17.63 -26.45
N ILE A 216 -9.27 18.10 -25.69
CA ILE A 216 -8.91 17.57 -24.34
C ILE A 216 -9.63 18.36 -23.22
N GLN A 217 -10.37 19.41 -23.55
CA GLN A 217 -11.08 20.27 -22.57
C GLN A 217 -12.12 19.54 -21.70
N GLY A 218 -12.54 18.32 -22.08
CA GLY A 218 -13.49 17.49 -21.33
C GLY A 218 -12.88 16.35 -20.49
N GLN A 219 -11.58 16.07 -20.59
CA GLN A 219 -10.96 14.92 -19.93
C GLN A 219 -10.29 15.31 -18.61
N ASN A 220 -10.46 14.48 -17.58
CA ASN A 220 -9.79 14.66 -16.29
C ASN A 220 -8.31 14.28 -16.46
N ALA A 221 -7.41 15.25 -16.30
CA ALA A 221 -5.98 15.02 -16.19
C ALA A 221 -5.59 14.83 -14.71
N PHE A 222 -4.57 14.02 -14.47
CA PHE A 222 -4.11 13.67 -13.13
C PHE A 222 -2.60 13.79 -13.00
N VAL A 223 -2.13 14.05 -11.78
CA VAL A 223 -0.74 13.82 -11.39
C VAL A 223 -0.64 12.44 -10.75
N LEU A 224 0.32 11.63 -11.20
CA LEU A 224 0.66 10.36 -10.54
C LEU A 224 1.36 10.65 -9.21
N ILE A 225 0.68 10.35 -8.09
CA ILE A 225 1.24 10.55 -6.74
C ILE A 225 2.17 9.39 -6.38
N GLY A 226 1.81 8.16 -6.74
CA GLY A 226 2.64 6.97 -6.54
C GLY A 226 1.81 5.69 -6.38
N ASP A 227 2.50 4.58 -6.19
CA ASP A 227 1.88 3.28 -5.92
C ASP A 227 1.15 3.27 -4.56
N CYS A 228 0.18 2.39 -4.38
CA CYS A 228 -0.47 2.15 -3.10
C CYS A 228 -0.71 0.67 -2.80
N TYR A 229 -0.76 0.36 -1.51
CA TYR A 229 -1.33 -0.88 -1.03
C TYR A 229 -2.80 -0.62 -0.70
N VAL A 230 -3.70 -1.50 -1.15
CA VAL A 230 -5.10 -1.49 -0.71
C VAL A 230 -5.49 -2.90 -0.33
N HIS A 231 -5.93 -3.07 0.91
CA HIS A 231 -6.33 -4.38 1.39
C HIS A 231 -7.57 -4.87 0.60
N GLY A 232 -7.39 -5.89 -0.24
CA GLY A 232 -8.44 -6.46 -1.09
C GLY A 232 -8.45 -6.00 -2.55
N TRP A 233 -7.46 -5.21 -3.02
CA TRP A 233 -7.31 -4.85 -4.44
C TRP A 233 -5.89 -5.07 -4.99
N MET A 234 -5.10 -5.95 -4.36
CA MET A 234 -3.71 -6.19 -4.77
C MET A 234 -3.57 -7.28 -5.83
N ASP A 235 -4.61 -8.08 -6.08
CA ASP A 235 -4.58 -9.32 -6.87
C ASP A 235 -5.70 -9.37 -7.94
N GLY A 236 -6.03 -8.20 -8.50
CA GLY A 236 -6.92 -8.08 -9.66
C GLY A 236 -8.42 -8.13 -9.36
N GLU A 237 -8.80 -8.06 -8.08
CA GLU A 237 -10.18 -8.01 -7.61
C GLU A 237 -10.94 -6.84 -8.27
N ALA A 238 -10.31 -5.66 -8.36
CA ALA A 238 -10.91 -4.48 -8.99
C ALA A 238 -11.22 -4.68 -10.48
N LEU A 239 -10.38 -5.42 -11.22
CA LEU A 239 -10.62 -5.73 -12.63
C LEU A 239 -11.70 -6.80 -12.82
N ARG A 240 -11.88 -7.67 -11.83
CA ARG A 240 -12.95 -8.67 -11.79
C ARG A 240 -14.29 -8.09 -11.35
N GLY A 241 -14.33 -6.82 -10.92
CA GLY A 241 -15.51 -6.17 -10.38
C GLY A 241 -15.85 -6.61 -8.95
N GLU A 242 -14.89 -7.20 -8.24
CA GLU A 242 -15.06 -7.60 -6.84
C GLU A 242 -14.97 -6.35 -5.96
N GLY A 243 -16.02 -6.09 -5.17
CA GLY A 243 -16.06 -4.91 -4.31
C GLY A 243 -16.45 -3.60 -5.00
N THR A 244 -16.99 -3.68 -6.22
CA THR A 244 -17.51 -2.54 -6.98
C THR A 244 -18.96 -2.80 -7.41
N ASP A 245 -19.79 -1.76 -7.53
CA ASP A 245 -21.22 -1.92 -7.89
C ASP A 245 -21.43 -2.43 -9.34
N ALA A 246 -20.38 -2.42 -10.17
CA ALA A 246 -20.32 -3.00 -11.51
C ALA A 246 -18.86 -3.25 -11.93
N ALA A 247 -18.64 -4.09 -12.95
CA ALA A 247 -17.34 -4.18 -13.61
C ALA A 247 -16.94 -2.80 -14.15
N LEU A 248 -15.85 -2.23 -13.65
CA LEU A 248 -15.37 -0.93 -14.09
C LEU A 248 -14.82 -1.05 -15.51
N GLY A 249 -15.31 -0.20 -16.41
CA GLY A 249 -14.77 -0.07 -17.76
C GLY A 249 -13.32 0.41 -17.70
N VAL A 250 -12.51 -0.05 -18.66
CA VAL A 250 -11.15 0.49 -18.81
C VAL A 250 -11.26 1.90 -19.38
N ASP A 251 -10.73 2.87 -18.65
CA ASP A 251 -10.72 4.29 -18.97
C ASP A 251 -9.39 4.71 -19.60
N ASN A 252 -9.44 5.82 -20.34
CA ASN A 252 -8.26 6.57 -20.74
C ASN A 252 -7.89 7.53 -19.61
N ILE A 253 -6.78 7.28 -18.93
CA ILE A 253 -6.26 8.13 -17.85
C ILE A 253 -5.12 8.97 -18.44
N PHE A 254 -5.23 10.28 -18.30
CA PHE A 254 -4.21 11.24 -18.77
C PHE A 254 -3.40 11.72 -17.57
N LEU A 255 -2.08 11.55 -17.65
CA LEU A 255 -1.12 11.94 -16.63
C LEU A 255 -0.30 13.14 -17.11
N GLU A 256 -0.12 14.12 -16.24
CA GLU A 256 0.82 15.25 -16.37
C GLU A 256 2.00 15.11 -15.39
#